data_AF-A0A820MNK7-F1
#
_entry.id   AF-A0A820MNK7-F1
#
_cell.length_a   1.000
_cell.length_b   1.000
_cell.length_c   1.000
_cell.angle_alpha   90.00
_cell.angle_beta   90.00
_cell.angle_gamma   90.00
#
_symmetry.space_group_name_H-M   'P 1'
#
loop_
_entity.id
_entity.type
_entity.pdbx_description
1 polymer ?
#
loop_
_entity_poly.entity_id
_entity_poly.type
_entity_poly.pdbx_seq_one_letter_code
_entity_poly.pdbx_strand_id
1 'polypeptide(L)'
;MIFRLVTHDGLDKLLAGYNDDKKAYVQCVFPFCAEPSYQSIIFTCCCPGCIVAERGPHIFNYDPIFLPDNKQGQTDDKIFVEMDRIIKKTN
;
A
#
# COMPACT_ATOMS: atom_id res chain seq x y z
N MET A 1 -1.51 -9.91 -6.07
CA MET A 1 -2.00 -11.28 -6.32
C MET A 1 -3.06 -11.74 -5.30
N ILE A 2 -3.09 -11.25 -4.05
CA ILE A 2 -4.12 -11.61 -3.04
C ILE A 2 -5.51 -10.99 -3.33
N PHE A 3 -5.57 -9.74 -3.79
CA PHE A 3 -6.85 -9.04 -4.02
C PHE A 3 -7.77 -9.65 -5.08
N ARG A 4 -7.22 -10.46 -5.99
CA ARG A 4 -8.00 -11.18 -7.01
C ARG A 4 -8.73 -12.41 -6.45
N LEU A 5 -8.26 -12.95 -5.32
CA LEU A 5 -8.79 -14.17 -4.72
C LEU A 5 -9.67 -13.88 -3.49
N VAL A 6 -9.26 -12.95 -2.65
CA VAL A 6 -9.89 -12.69 -1.34
C VAL A 6 -10.84 -11.48 -1.37
N THR A 7 -10.76 -10.63 -2.42
CA THR A 7 -11.44 -9.32 -2.52
C THR A 7 -11.12 -8.37 -1.34
N HIS A 8 -11.59 -7.12 -1.37
CA HIS A 8 -11.32 -6.14 -0.31
C HIS A 8 -12.10 -6.49 0.97
N ASP A 9 -13.38 -6.82 0.83
CA ASP A 9 -14.25 -7.31 1.91
C ASP A 9 -13.69 -8.54 2.63
N GLY A 10 -13.11 -9.50 1.90
CA GLY A 10 -12.54 -10.68 2.53
C GLY A 10 -11.26 -10.36 3.30
N LEU A 11 -10.51 -9.33 2.91
CA LEU A 11 -9.31 -8.93 3.63
C LEU A 11 -9.66 -8.24 4.96
N ASP A 12 -10.68 -7.38 4.99
CA ASP A 12 -11.12 -6.78 6.27
C ASP A 12 -11.68 -7.85 7.22
N LYS A 13 -12.43 -8.84 6.70
CA LYS A 13 -12.90 -10.00 7.49
C LYS A 13 -11.76 -10.87 8.00
N LEU A 14 -10.69 -11.04 7.22
CA LEU A 14 -9.50 -11.76 7.65
C LEU A 14 -8.78 -11.04 8.81
N LEU A 15 -8.80 -9.70 8.78
CA LEU A 15 -8.17 -8.85 9.80
C LEU A 15 -9.08 -8.57 11.00
N ALA A 16 -10.35 -8.97 10.98
CA ALA A 16 -11.28 -8.79 12.10
C ALA A 16 -10.86 -9.52 13.40
N GLY A 17 -9.97 -10.51 13.30
CA GLY A 17 -9.37 -11.17 14.47
C GLY A 17 -8.20 -10.41 15.10
N TYR A 18 -7.69 -9.37 14.43
CA TYR A 18 -6.50 -8.60 14.82
C TYR A 18 -6.88 -7.14 15.12
N ASN A 19 -7.78 -6.95 16.08
CA ASN A 19 -8.37 -5.63 16.39
C ASN A 19 -7.35 -4.57 16.82
N ASP A 20 -6.25 -4.99 17.45
CA ASP A 20 -5.27 -4.07 18.04
C ASP A 20 -4.11 -3.74 17.09
N ASP A 21 -3.94 -4.49 15.99
CA ASP A 21 -2.83 -4.28 15.05
C ASP A 21 -3.21 -4.58 13.59
N LYS A 22 -3.65 -3.52 12.89
CA LYS A 22 -3.87 -3.53 11.44
C LYS A 22 -2.72 -2.85 10.67
N LYS A 23 -1.52 -2.77 11.25
CA LYS A 23 -0.36 -2.17 10.57
C LYS A 23 -0.01 -2.95 9.31
N ALA A 24 0.32 -2.22 8.26
CA ALA A 24 0.74 -2.76 6.97
C ALA A 24 1.78 -1.84 6.34
N TYR A 25 2.45 -2.34 5.31
CA TYR A 25 3.30 -1.50 4.48
C TYR A 25 3.18 -1.93 3.02
N VAL A 26 3.35 -0.96 2.13
CA VAL A 26 3.48 -1.21 0.70
C VAL A 26 4.97 -1.16 0.37
N GLN A 27 5.48 -2.26 -0.18
CA GLN A 27 6.86 -2.40 -0.61
C GLN A 27 6.92 -2.48 -2.12
N CYS A 28 7.64 -1.56 -2.75
CA CYS A 28 8.02 -1.69 -4.15
C CYS A 28 9.46 -2.17 -4.24
N VAL A 29 9.71 -3.10 -5.16
CA VAL A 29 11.03 -3.71 -5.39
C VAL A 29 11.32 -3.63 -6.87
N PHE A 30 12.43 -2.96 -7.22
CA PHE A 30 12.90 -2.77 -8.58
C PHE A 30 14.28 -3.43 -8.73
N PRO A 31 14.34 -4.67 -9.24
CA PRO A 31 15.61 -5.29 -9.58
C PRO A 31 16.16 -4.67 -10.87
N PHE A 32 17.43 -4.32 -10.85
CA PHE A 32 18.17 -3.81 -12.00
C PHE A 32 19.40 -4.69 -12.23
N CYS A 33 19.60 -5.11 -13.46
CA CYS A 33 20.79 -5.86 -13.87
C CYS A 33 21.32 -5.25 -15.17
N ALA A 34 22.55 -4.73 -15.13
CA ALA A 34 23.14 -4.06 -16.30
C ALA A 34 23.49 -5.07 -17.40
N GLU A 35 23.97 -6.26 -17.04
CA GLU A 35 24.28 -7.35 -17.96
C GLU A 35 24.00 -8.71 -17.30
N PRO A 36 23.67 -9.77 -18.07
CA PRO A 36 23.32 -11.09 -17.52
C PRO A 36 24.39 -11.74 -16.61
N SER A 37 25.66 -11.35 -16.77
CA SER A 37 26.81 -11.83 -16.00
C SER A 37 27.07 -11.04 -14.71
N TYR A 38 26.37 -9.92 -14.49
CA TYR A 38 26.53 -9.07 -13.32
C TYR A 38 25.51 -9.40 -12.23
N GLN A 39 25.90 -9.16 -10.98
CA GLN A 39 25.00 -9.27 -9.85
C GLN A 39 23.95 -8.14 -9.90
N SER A 40 22.67 -8.51 -9.75
CA SER A 40 21.57 -7.55 -9.78
C SER A 40 21.60 -6.60 -8.57
N ILE A 41 21.35 -5.32 -8.81
CA ILE A 41 21.11 -4.31 -7.79
C ILE A 41 19.60 -4.29 -7.51
N ILE A 42 19.21 -4.34 -6.24
CA ILE A 42 17.80 -4.29 -5.84
C ILE A 42 17.51 -2.95 -5.20
N PHE A 43 16.66 -2.14 -5.84
CA PHE A 43 16.13 -0.92 -5.25
C PHE A 43 14.82 -1.24 -4.55
N THR A 44 14.68 -0.80 -3.30
CA THR A 44 13.50 -1.05 -2.48
C THR A 44 12.97 0.27 -1.91
N CYS A 45 11.66 0.48 -1.93
CA CYS A 45 11.01 1.55 -1.17
C CYS A 45 9.82 1.02 -0.37
N CYS A 46 9.71 1.48 0.87
CA CYS A 46 8.70 1.03 1.84
C CYS A 46 7.84 2.23 2.26
N CYS A 47 6.52 2.06 2.15
CA CYS A 47 5.52 3.02 2.61
C CYS A 47 4.73 2.37 3.76
N PRO A 48 5.01 2.71 5.04
CA PRO A 48 4.27 2.18 6.18
C PRO A 48 2.88 2.82 6.29
N GLY A 49 1.95 2.11 6.94
CA GLY A 49 0.58 2.55 7.14
C GLY A 49 -0.27 1.48 7.84
N CYS A 50 -1.57 1.50 7.59
CA CYS A 50 -2.51 0.51 8.10
C CYS A 50 -3.62 0.17 7.11
N ILE A 51 -4.25 -0.99 7.32
CA ILE A 51 -5.44 -1.39 6.58
C ILE A 51 -6.68 -0.86 7.29
N VAL A 52 -7.53 -0.17 6.54
CA VAL A 52 -8.80 0.39 7.00
C VAL A 52 -9.96 -0.17 6.19
N ALA A 53 -11.18 0.06 6.68
CA ALA A 53 -12.39 -0.24 5.91
C ALA A 53 -12.35 0.50 4.57
N GLU A 54 -12.90 -0.15 3.54
CA GLU A 54 -12.88 0.39 2.18
C GLU A 54 -13.58 1.74 2.09
N ARG A 55 -12.92 2.71 1.45
CA ARG A 55 -13.51 4.00 1.08
C ARG A 55 -13.18 4.33 -0.38
N GLY A 56 -14.11 4.98 -1.08
CA GLY A 56 -13.90 5.44 -2.45
C GLY A 56 -13.99 4.35 -3.54
N PRO A 57 -13.72 4.73 -4.81
CA PRO A 57 -13.95 3.85 -5.97
C PRO A 57 -12.89 2.74 -6.12
N HIS A 58 -13.34 1.55 -6.53
CA HIS A 58 -12.48 0.39 -6.84
C HIS A 58 -11.72 0.58 -8.16
N ILE A 59 -10.69 1.42 -8.16
CA ILE A 59 -9.92 1.72 -9.37
C ILE A 59 -8.67 0.83 -9.45
N PHE A 60 -7.96 0.61 -8.33
CA PHE A 60 -6.70 -0.13 -8.35
C PHE A 60 -6.32 -0.75 -7.00
N ASN A 61 -6.24 -2.08 -6.94
CA ASN A 61 -5.63 -2.86 -5.85
C ASN A 61 -5.99 -2.34 -4.44
N TYR A 62 -4.98 -2.11 -3.59
CA TYR A 62 -5.12 -1.75 -2.18
C TYR A 62 -5.45 -0.27 -1.93
N ASP A 63 -5.53 0.57 -2.97
CA ASP A 63 -5.77 2.01 -2.82
C ASP A 63 -7.02 2.37 -1.98
N PRO A 64 -8.14 1.63 -2.06
CA PRO A 64 -9.36 1.93 -1.28
C PRO A 64 -9.28 1.55 0.20
N ILE A 65 -8.27 0.77 0.61
CA ILE A 65 -8.19 0.16 1.95
C ILE A 65 -6.86 0.45 2.67
N PHE A 66 -5.91 1.12 2.02
CA PHE A 66 -4.60 1.43 2.60
C PHE A 66 -4.52 2.90 2.99
N LEU A 67 -4.30 3.14 4.28
CA LEU A 67 -4.03 4.44 4.86
C LEU A 67 -2.52 4.54 5.16
N PRO A 68 -1.75 5.36 4.41
CA PRO A 68 -0.33 5.56 4.72
C PRO A 68 -0.16 6.30 6.04
N ASP A 69 0.95 6.06 6.73
CA ASP A 69 1.35 6.88 7.86
C ASP A 69 1.58 8.33 7.38
N ASN A 70 1.04 9.30 8.12
CA ASN A 70 1.17 10.70 7.79
C ASN A 70 2.65 11.12 7.84
N LYS A 71 3.25 11.44 6.68
CA LYS A 71 4.53 12.15 6.64
C LYS A 71 4.28 13.61 7.02
N GLN A 72 5.25 14.22 7.72
CA GLN A 72 5.17 15.58 8.26
C GLN A 72 4.61 16.59 7.24
N GLY A 73 3.42 17.14 7.52
CA GLY A 73 2.74 18.13 6.67
C GLY A 73 1.38 17.70 6.10
N GLN A 74 0.93 16.46 6.32
CA GLN A 74 -0.44 16.02 6.01
C GLN A 74 -1.29 15.93 7.28
N THR A 75 -2.37 16.71 7.32
CA THR A 75 -3.29 16.81 8.47
C THR A 75 -4.54 15.95 8.34
N ASP A 76 -4.74 15.29 7.18
CA ASP A 76 -5.98 14.60 6.85
C ASP A 76 -5.72 13.10 6.63
N ASP A 77 -6.51 12.25 7.30
CA ASP A 77 -6.46 10.78 7.19
C ASP A 77 -7.02 10.27 5.85
N LYS A 78 -6.36 10.61 4.75
CA LYS A 78 -6.76 10.23 3.39
C LYS A 78 -6.15 8.88 3.02
N ILE A 79 -7.00 7.94 2.60
CA ILE A 79 -6.52 6.70 1.99
C ILE A 79 -5.99 6.98 0.58
N PHE A 80 -5.16 6.08 0.04
CA PHE A 80 -4.55 6.30 -1.27
C PHE A 80 -5.56 6.73 -2.32
N VAL A 81 -6.71 6.09 -2.50
CA VAL A 81 -7.67 6.49 -3.57
C VAL A 81 -8.11 7.97 -3.50
N GLU A 82 -8.12 8.58 -2.31
CA GLU A 82 -8.51 9.97 -2.06
C GLU A 82 -7.36 10.97 -2.27
N MET A 83 -6.13 10.49 -2.44
CA MET A 83 -4.94 11.33 -2.61
C MET A 83 -4.74 11.74 -4.07
N ASP A 84 -4.30 12.99 -4.27
CA ASP A 84 -3.83 13.44 -5.58
C ASP A 84 -2.63 12.62 -6.05
N ARG A 85 -2.56 12.37 -7.36
CA ARG A 85 -1.52 11.52 -7.99
C ARG A 85 -0.09 12.01 -7.71
N ILE A 86 0.09 13.30 -7.50
CA ILE A 86 1.40 13.90 -7.19
C ILE A 86 1.83 13.51 -5.78
N ILE A 87 0.90 13.55 -4.83
CA ILE A 87 1.15 13.24 -3.43
C ILE A 87 1.43 11.74 -3.25
N LYS A 88 0.69 10.88 -3.96
CA LYS A 88 0.93 9.42 -3.97
C LYS A 88 2.35 9.01 -4.35
N LYS A 89 3.01 9.79 -5.22
CA LYS A 89 4.36 9.47 -5.73
C LYS A 89 5.48 9.88 -4.77
N THR A 90 5.16 10.72 -3.79
CA THR A 90 6.13 11.24 -2.80
C THR A 90 6.13 10.39 -1.52
N ASN A 91 5.08 9.60 -1.30
CA ASN A 91 4.94 8.71 -0.16
C ASN A 91 5.59 7.34 -0.41
#